data_AF-A0A2N8MYW1-F1
#
_entry.id   AF-A0A2N8MYW1-F1
#
_cell.length_a   1.000
_cell.length_b   1.000
_cell.length_c   1.000
_cell.angle_alpha   90.00
_cell.angle_beta   90.00
_cell.angle_gamma   90.00
#
_symmetry.space_group_name_H-M   'P 1'
#
loop_
_entity.id
_entity.type
_entity.pdbx_description
1 polymer ?
#
loop_
_entity_poly.entity_id
_entity_poly.type
_entity_poly.pdbx_seq_one_letter_code
_entity_poly.pdbx_strand_id
1 'polypeptide(L)'
;MGAAAGYVAKGGLNQEAIAKVSAETQKLVSAAKSGGFKISEEGVKPLREALANMSEELSALKIKTMALNDAPQLGGHPYGKAVAAHDHKGAAQSANSASAVIGQFEQVVKDADEALARAAGLYKGVEESAIDATKKVQA
;
A
#
# COMPACT_ATOMS: atom_id res chain seq x y z
N MET A 1 -4.83 2.91 15.46
CA MET A 1 -3.53 2.34 15.02
C MET A 1 -3.18 0.96 15.63
N GLY A 2 -4.09 0.26 16.31
CA GLY A 2 -3.74 -1.00 17.01
C GLY A 2 -3.67 -2.27 16.15
N ALA A 3 -4.39 -2.33 15.03
CA ALA A 3 -4.44 -3.54 14.21
C ALA A 3 -3.11 -3.77 13.45
N ALA A 4 -2.58 -2.74 12.78
CA ALA A 4 -1.34 -2.85 11.98
C ALA A 4 -0.12 -3.27 12.82
N ALA A 5 0.02 -2.71 14.03
CA ALA A 5 1.12 -3.05 14.94
C ALA A 5 1.08 -4.51 15.43
N GLY A 6 -0.11 -5.09 15.58
CA GLY A 6 -0.28 -6.48 16.01
C GLY A 6 0.12 -7.52 14.97
N TYR A 7 0.05 -7.19 13.67
CA TYR A 7 0.41 -8.11 12.59
C TYR A 7 1.92 -8.24 12.41
N VAL A 8 2.66 -7.12 12.54
CA VAL A 8 4.13 -7.13 12.46
C VAL A 8 4.73 -7.98 13.59
N ALA A 9 4.15 -7.90 14.79
CA ALA A 9 4.61 -8.62 15.98
C ALA A 9 4.36 -10.14 15.97
N LYS A 10 3.49 -10.66 15.08
CA LYS A 10 3.12 -12.09 15.04
C LYS A 10 3.80 -12.92 13.93
N GLY A 11 4.78 -12.36 13.23
CA GLY A 11 5.58 -13.12 12.26
C GLY A 11 5.53 -12.62 10.82
N GLY A 12 5.40 -11.30 10.61
CA GLY A 12 5.68 -10.66 9.31
C GLY A 12 4.46 -10.06 8.61
N LEU A 13 4.71 -9.07 7.76
CA LEU A 13 3.74 -8.57 6.79
C LEU A 13 3.36 -9.71 5.84
N ASN A 14 2.11 -10.16 5.89
CA ASN A 14 1.56 -11.18 5.01
C ASN A 14 0.32 -10.64 4.29
N GLN A 15 -0.16 -11.35 3.27
CA GLN A 15 -1.27 -10.89 2.43
C GLN A 15 -2.56 -10.67 3.24
N GLU A 16 -2.84 -11.47 4.27
CA GLU A 16 -4.03 -11.31 5.10
C GLU A 16 -3.99 -10.01 5.92
N ALA A 17 -2.83 -9.71 6.52
CA ALA A 17 -2.62 -8.47 7.25
C ALA A 17 -2.77 -7.25 6.31
N ILE A 18 -2.18 -7.32 5.11
CA ILE A 18 -2.30 -6.25 4.12
C ILE A 18 -3.74 -6.09 3.66
N ALA A 19 -4.46 -7.17 3.38
CA ALA A 19 -5.86 -7.11 2.97
C ALA A 19 -6.74 -6.41 4.03
N LYS A 20 -6.51 -6.69 5.31
CA LYS A 20 -7.22 -6.02 6.41
C LYS A 20 -6.87 -4.53 6.49
N VAL A 21 -5.59 -4.17 6.44
CA VAL A 21 -5.18 -2.76 6.48
C VAL A 21 -5.72 -2.03 5.25
N SER A 22 -5.65 -2.64 4.07
CA SER A 22 -6.23 -2.10 2.83
C SER A 22 -7.73 -1.83 2.98
N ALA A 23 -8.49 -2.78 3.52
CA ALA A 23 -9.93 -2.58 3.75
C ALA A 23 -10.21 -1.42 4.71
N GLU A 24 -9.45 -1.26 5.79
CA GLU A 24 -9.58 -0.13 6.71
C GLU A 24 -9.15 1.20 6.07
N THR A 25 -8.08 1.21 5.28
CA THR A 25 -7.64 2.39 4.53
C THR A 25 -8.68 2.81 3.49
N GLN A 26 -9.35 1.87 2.82
CA GLN A 26 -10.42 2.18 1.88
C GLN A 26 -11.65 2.80 2.58
N LYS A 27 -11.95 2.39 3.82
CA LYS A 27 -12.96 3.09 4.64
C LYS A 27 -12.53 4.52 4.95
N LEU A 28 -11.24 4.74 5.26
CA LEU A 28 -10.69 6.08 5.46
C LEU A 28 -10.81 6.92 4.20
N VAL A 29 -10.39 6.42 3.03
CA VAL A 29 -10.56 7.11 1.73
C VAL A 29 -12.02 7.50 1.51
N SER A 30 -12.94 6.57 1.74
CA SER A 30 -14.38 6.81 1.57
C SER A 30 -14.90 7.89 2.52
N ALA A 31 -14.46 7.88 3.78
CA ALA A 31 -14.82 8.90 4.77
C ALA A 31 -14.21 10.27 4.43
N ALA A 32 -13.00 10.32 3.85
CA ALA A 32 -12.41 11.57 3.39
C ALA A 32 -13.20 12.16 2.21
N LYS A 33 -13.58 11.31 1.25
CA LYS A 33 -14.38 11.68 0.07
C LYS A 33 -15.77 12.20 0.42
N SER A 34 -16.43 11.58 1.39
CA SER A 34 -17.76 12.02 1.85
C SER A 34 -17.72 13.23 2.80
N GLY A 35 -16.53 13.71 3.16
CA GLY A 35 -16.36 14.74 4.20
C GLY A 35 -16.67 14.25 5.62
N GLY A 36 -16.75 12.93 5.82
CA GLY A 36 -16.98 12.27 7.11
C GLY A 36 -15.84 12.42 8.12
N PHE A 37 -14.66 12.86 7.68
CA PHE A 37 -13.65 13.43 8.57
C PHE A 37 -12.89 14.58 7.88
N LYS A 38 -12.43 15.53 8.68
CA LYS A 38 -11.59 16.65 8.25
C LYS A 38 -10.42 16.81 9.21
N ILE A 39 -9.30 17.26 8.67
CA ILE A 39 -8.09 17.57 9.41
C ILE A 39 -7.53 18.88 8.89
N SER A 40 -6.88 19.68 9.73
CA SER A 40 -6.22 20.90 9.25
C SER A 40 -5.01 20.55 8.38
N GLU A 41 -4.65 21.45 7.46
CA GLU A 41 -3.44 21.29 6.66
C GLU A 41 -2.19 21.11 7.54
N GLU A 42 -2.05 21.91 8.59
CA GLU A 42 -0.94 21.79 9.55
C GLU A 42 -0.97 20.48 10.34
N GLY A 43 -2.16 20.00 10.71
CA GLY A 43 -2.32 18.75 11.45
C GLY A 43 -2.01 17.51 10.60
N VAL A 44 -2.17 17.61 9.28
CA VAL A 44 -1.96 16.49 8.36
C VAL A 44 -0.50 16.34 7.92
N LYS A 45 0.28 17.43 7.94
CA LYS A 45 1.69 17.46 7.51
C LYS A 45 2.55 16.34 8.11
N PRO A 46 2.65 16.17 9.44
CA PRO A 46 3.51 15.14 10.01
C PRO A 46 3.06 13.72 9.65
N LEU A 47 1.76 13.50 9.44
CA LEU A 47 1.24 12.20 9.02
C LEU A 47 1.61 11.90 7.56
N ARG A 48 1.47 12.88 6.67
CA ARG A 48 1.85 12.73 5.26
C ARG A 48 3.36 12.60 5.08
N GLU A 49 4.15 13.31 5.87
CA GLU A 49 5.61 13.15 5.89
C GLU A 49 6.01 11.73 6.29
N ALA A 50 5.38 11.16 7.34
CA ALA A 50 5.63 9.78 7.72
C ALA A 50 5.24 8.78 6.60
N LEU A 51 4.13 9.01 5.91
CA LEU A 51 3.72 8.18 4.76
C LEU A 51 4.68 8.31 3.57
N ALA A 52 5.19 9.53 3.31
CA ALA A 52 6.17 9.78 2.26
C ALA A 52 7.48 9.03 2.56
N ASN A 53 8.02 9.15 3.79
CA ASN A 53 9.21 8.42 4.22
C ASN A 53 9.01 6.91 4.09
N MET A 54 7.84 6.38 4.50
CA MET A 54 7.54 4.96 4.34
C MET A 54 7.45 4.55 2.86
N SER A 55 6.91 5.39 1.98
CA SER A 55 6.89 5.14 0.53
C SER A 55 8.30 5.07 -0.06
N GLU A 56 9.22 5.92 0.41
CA GLU A 56 10.63 5.88 0.01
C GLU A 56 11.32 4.59 0.49
N GLU A 57 11.10 4.20 1.74
CA GLU A 57 11.63 2.94 2.29
C GLU A 57 11.11 1.72 1.53
N LEU A 58 9.82 1.68 1.20
CA LEU A 58 9.22 0.60 0.41
C LEU A 58 9.76 0.57 -1.02
N SER A 59 9.98 1.74 -1.62
CA SER A 59 10.58 1.83 -2.96
C SER A 59 12.02 1.31 -2.95
N ALA A 60 12.81 1.68 -1.94
CA ALA A 60 14.16 1.18 -1.76
C ALA A 60 14.17 -0.34 -1.50
N LEU A 61 13.24 -0.85 -0.68
CA LEU A 61 13.10 -2.28 -0.41
C LEU A 61 12.70 -3.06 -1.67
N LYS A 62 11.78 -2.51 -2.48
CA LYS A 62 11.38 -3.09 -3.76
C LYS A 62 12.56 -3.23 -4.71
N ILE A 63 13.40 -2.20 -4.82
CA ILE A 63 14.63 -2.27 -5.62
C ILE A 63 15.58 -3.36 -5.10
N LYS A 64 15.82 -3.41 -3.78
CA LYS A 64 16.68 -4.43 -3.17
C LYS A 64 16.18 -5.86 -3.37
N THR A 65 14.86 -6.03 -3.47
CA THR A 65 14.21 -7.34 -3.63
C THR A 65 13.99 -7.73 -5.10
N MET A 66 14.28 -6.87 -6.08
CA MET A 66 14.15 -7.21 -7.51
C MET A 66 14.95 -8.45 -7.90
N ALA A 67 16.14 -8.66 -7.33
CA ALA A 67 16.96 -9.84 -7.59
C ALA A 67 16.29 -11.16 -7.16
N LEU A 68 15.29 -11.10 -6.28
CA LEU A 68 14.52 -12.27 -5.87
C LEU A 68 13.53 -12.75 -6.95
N ASN A 69 13.29 -11.94 -7.98
CA ASN A 69 12.51 -12.35 -9.17
C ASN A 69 13.29 -13.31 -10.08
N ASP A 70 14.58 -13.47 -9.86
CA ASP A 70 15.39 -14.42 -10.60
C ASP A 70 15.47 -15.74 -9.82
N ALA A 71 15.30 -16.86 -10.52
CA ALA A 71 15.47 -18.16 -9.91
C ALA A 71 16.95 -18.36 -9.49
N PRO A 72 17.25 -18.71 -8.23
CA PRO A 72 18.63 -18.88 -7.79
C PRO A 72 19.28 -20.09 -8.46
N GLN A 73 20.56 -19.97 -8.80
CA GLN A 73 21.31 -21.05 -9.45
C GLN A 73 21.89 -22.01 -8.40
N LEU A 74 21.08 -22.96 -7.92
CA LEU A 74 21.48 -23.91 -6.87
C LEU A 74 22.02 -25.23 -7.43
N GLY A 75 22.72 -25.17 -8.57
CA GLY A 75 23.31 -26.33 -9.24
C GLY A 75 22.39 -27.04 -10.24
N GLY A 76 22.98 -27.85 -11.12
CA GLY A 76 22.29 -28.50 -12.24
C GLY A 76 21.53 -29.79 -11.92
N HIS A 77 21.65 -30.31 -10.69
CA HIS A 77 21.02 -31.57 -10.29
C HIS A 77 19.52 -31.38 -9.96
N PRO A 78 18.69 -32.44 -10.05
CA PRO A 78 17.25 -32.34 -9.85
C PRO A 78 16.84 -31.68 -8.52
N TYR A 79 17.53 -32.00 -7.42
CA TYR A 79 17.27 -31.40 -6.12
C TYR A 79 17.53 -29.88 -6.10
N GLY A 80 18.61 -29.41 -6.73
CA GLY A 80 18.98 -28.00 -6.78
C GLY A 80 17.98 -27.18 -7.58
N LYS A 81 17.49 -27.75 -8.70
CA LYS A 81 16.38 -27.18 -9.47
C LYS A 81 15.08 -27.10 -8.65
N ALA A 82 14.78 -28.11 -7.84
CA ALA A 82 13.58 -28.13 -7.02
C ALA A 82 13.62 -27.07 -5.90
N VAL A 83 14.75 -26.93 -5.21
CA VAL A 83 14.93 -25.87 -4.18
C VAL A 83 14.90 -24.49 -4.83
N ALA A 84 15.57 -24.30 -5.97
CA ALA A 84 15.55 -23.03 -6.69
C ALA A 84 14.13 -22.60 -7.11
N ALA A 85 13.32 -23.55 -7.57
CA ALA A 85 11.92 -23.30 -7.90
C ALA A 85 11.08 -22.95 -6.66
N HIS A 86 11.32 -23.63 -5.53
CA HIS A 86 10.64 -23.34 -4.27
C HIS A 86 10.96 -21.93 -3.76
N ASP A 87 12.26 -21.57 -3.74
CA ASP A 87 12.72 -20.26 -3.29
C ASP A 87 12.17 -19.15 -4.18
N HIS A 88 12.24 -19.32 -5.51
CA HIS A 88 11.67 -18.37 -6.46
C HIS A 88 10.15 -18.19 -6.27
N LYS A 89 9.42 -19.28 -5.98
CA LYS A 89 7.98 -19.21 -5.70
C LYS A 89 7.66 -18.38 -4.45
N GLY A 90 8.42 -18.57 -3.37
CA GLY A 90 8.27 -17.79 -2.14
C GLY A 90 8.72 -16.33 -2.32
N ALA A 91 9.73 -16.09 -3.16
CA ALA A 91 10.29 -14.78 -3.41
C ALA A 91 9.43 -13.88 -4.31
N ALA A 92 8.89 -14.43 -5.41
CA ALA A 92 8.33 -13.61 -6.48
C ALA A 92 7.08 -14.16 -7.20
N GLN A 93 6.81 -15.48 -7.16
CA GLN A 93 5.77 -16.08 -8.01
C GLN A 93 4.47 -16.45 -7.28
N SER A 94 4.31 -16.02 -6.01
CA SER A 94 3.10 -16.30 -5.22
C SER A 94 2.43 -15.02 -4.72
N ALA A 95 1.15 -15.11 -4.38
CA ALA A 95 0.40 -13.97 -3.84
C ALA A 95 0.91 -13.50 -2.46
N ASN A 96 1.59 -14.38 -1.74
CA ASN A 96 2.29 -14.11 -0.49
C ASN A 96 3.79 -13.87 -0.70
N SER A 97 4.23 -13.70 -1.93
CA SER A 97 5.63 -13.45 -2.22
C SER A 97 6.08 -12.09 -1.70
N ALA A 98 7.37 -11.95 -1.43
CA ALA A 98 7.93 -10.68 -0.95
C ALA A 98 7.59 -9.52 -1.90
N SER A 99 7.72 -9.74 -3.22
CA SER A 99 7.40 -8.70 -4.22
C SER A 99 5.91 -8.32 -4.21
N ALA A 100 4.99 -9.30 -4.09
CA ALA A 100 3.55 -9.05 -4.02
C ALA A 100 3.15 -8.31 -2.74
N VAL A 101 3.64 -8.73 -1.59
CA VAL A 101 3.38 -8.12 -0.28
C VAL A 101 3.89 -6.68 -0.24
N ILE A 102 5.13 -6.42 -0.70
CA ILE A 102 5.68 -5.06 -0.76
C ILE A 102 4.83 -4.18 -1.67
N GLY A 103 4.46 -4.67 -2.87
CA GLY A 103 3.64 -3.90 -3.81
C GLY A 103 2.23 -3.59 -3.29
N GLN A 104 1.59 -4.54 -2.63
CA GLN A 104 0.26 -4.31 -2.03
C GLN A 104 0.35 -3.30 -0.88
N PHE A 105 1.39 -3.38 -0.04
CA PHE A 105 1.56 -2.43 1.05
C PHE A 105 1.90 -1.02 0.53
N GLU A 106 2.70 -0.91 -0.53
CA GLU A 106 2.96 0.36 -1.24
C GLU A 106 1.64 1.04 -1.66
N GLN A 107 0.66 0.27 -2.16
CA GLN A 107 -0.65 0.80 -2.51
C GLN A 107 -1.43 1.30 -1.29
N VAL A 108 -1.40 0.57 -0.17
CA VAL A 108 -2.04 0.98 1.08
C VAL A 108 -1.49 2.32 1.58
N VAL A 109 -0.18 2.54 1.48
CA VAL A 109 0.47 3.80 1.86
C VAL A 109 -0.03 4.96 0.99
N LYS A 110 -0.10 4.75 -0.32
CA LYS A 110 -0.61 5.75 -1.28
C LYS A 110 -2.07 6.09 -1.02
N ASP A 111 -2.92 5.08 -0.81
CA ASP A 111 -4.34 5.28 -0.51
C ASP A 111 -4.53 6.07 0.80
N ALA A 112 -3.70 5.80 1.82
CA ALA A 112 -3.74 6.54 3.08
C ALA A 112 -3.31 8.00 2.89
N ASP A 113 -2.27 8.28 2.10
CA ASP A 113 -1.83 9.64 1.80
C ASP A 113 -2.92 10.42 1.06
N GLU A 114 -3.58 9.78 0.08
CA GLU A 114 -4.71 10.36 -0.64
C GLU A 114 -5.86 10.70 0.31
N ALA A 115 -6.24 9.79 1.22
CA ALA A 115 -7.31 10.03 2.18
C ALA A 115 -7.00 11.24 3.08
N LEU A 116 -5.76 11.34 3.56
CA LEU A 116 -5.31 12.47 4.37
C LEU A 116 -5.30 13.78 3.58
N ALA A 117 -4.80 13.76 2.34
CA ALA A 117 -4.81 14.93 1.47
C ALA A 117 -6.23 15.43 1.19
N ARG A 118 -7.18 14.52 0.94
CA ARG A 118 -8.60 14.83 0.75
C ARG A 118 -9.23 15.43 2.00
N ALA A 119 -9.02 14.81 3.15
CA ALA A 119 -9.55 15.31 4.42
C ALA A 119 -8.98 16.67 4.85
N ALA A 120 -7.76 16.98 4.38
CA ALA A 120 -7.13 18.28 4.55
C ALA A 120 -7.58 19.33 3.53
N GLY A 121 -8.39 18.97 2.53
CA GLY A 121 -8.76 19.86 1.43
C GLY A 121 -7.62 20.15 0.44
N LEU A 122 -6.49 19.43 0.56
CA LEU A 122 -5.32 19.58 -0.30
C LEU A 122 -5.48 18.84 -1.64
N TYR A 123 -6.45 17.93 -1.73
CA TYR A 123 -6.67 17.10 -2.90
C TYR A 123 -7.66 17.74 -3.87
N LYS A 124 -7.15 18.23 -5.00
CA LYS A 124 -7.93 18.84 -6.10
C LYS A 124 -8.24 17.82 -7.20
N GLY A 125 -8.72 16.64 -6.82
CA GLY A 125 -9.13 15.62 -7.78
C GLY A 125 -10.44 15.96 -8.49
N VAL A 126 -10.70 15.24 -9.59
CA VAL A 126 -11.82 15.33 -10.57
C VAL A 126 -13.25 15.46 -9.98
N GLU A 127 -13.42 15.40 -8.66
CA GLU A 127 -14.69 15.62 -7.96
C GLU A 127 -15.24 17.05 -8.13
N GLU A 128 -14.40 18.07 -8.38
CA GLU A 128 -14.90 19.39 -8.82
C GLU A 128 -15.76 19.27 -10.09
N SER A 129 -15.40 18.38 -11.02
CA SER A 129 -16.19 18.16 -12.25
C SER A 129 -17.53 17.47 -12.00
N ALA A 130 -17.63 16.61 -10.98
CA ALA A 130 -18.89 15.93 -10.63
C ALA A 130 -19.84 16.84 -9.83
N ILE A 131 -19.30 17.67 -8.93
CA ILE A 131 -20.08 18.68 -8.21
C ILE A 131 -20.55 19.78 -9.19
N ASP A 132 -19.72 20.21 -10.14
CA ASP A 132 -20.13 21.16 -11.19
C ASP A 132 -21.20 20.58 -12.13
N ALA A 133 -21.06 19.31 -12.53
CA ALA A 133 -22.06 18.66 -13.36
C ALA A 133 -23.42 18.55 -12.65
N THR A 134 -23.41 18.28 -11.34
CA THR A 134 -24.66 18.19 -10.55
C THR A 134 -25.29 19.58 -10.33
N LYS A 135 -24.48 20.63 -10.12
CA LYS A 135 -24.98 22.02 -10.03
C LYS A 135 -25.53 22.55 -11.36
N LYS A 136 -24.95 22.18 -12.50
CA LYS A 136 -25.43 22.57 -13.83
C LYS A 136 -26.76 21.92 -14.24
N VAL A 137 -27.11 20.76 -13.68
CA VAL A 137 -28.36 20.05 -13.99
C VAL A 137 -29.51 20.52 -13.08
N GLN A 138 -29.22 21.22 -11.98
CA GLN A 138 -30.21 21.75 -11.02
C GLN A 138 -30.47 23.27 -11.15
N ALA A 139 -29.88 23.94 -12.15
CA ALA A 139 -30.11 25.35 -12.49
C ALA A 139 -30.86 25.46 -13.82
#